data_AF-A0A7Y4YA80-F1
#
_entry.id   AF-A0A7Y4YA80-F1
#
_cell.length_a   1.000
_cell.length_b   1.000
_cell.length_c   1.000
_cell.angle_alpha   90.00
_cell.angle_beta   90.00
_cell.angle_gamma   90.00
#
_symmetry.space_group_name_H-M   'P 1'
#
loop_
_entity.id
_entity.type
_entity.pdbx_description
1 polymer ?
#
loop_
_entity_poly.entity_id
_entity_poly.type
_entity_poly.pdbx_seq_one_letter_code
_entity_poly.pdbx_strand_id
1 'polypeptide(L)'
;MIDKELQQFYNIAKEKAEYWLSLLFESCGSPIEKKFIGHFYSFFLKEGHPIQHNLLYPKGMWTINDKTGKSINVAYYSIENEHGFALEFDGHDLKNAQIFDEYIREELMYWGFTMHSSGIKYHIIPQYPVFDNSIIKFLDFGVFAYDLKNNEIGRFDIECDGHEWHSTKEQLKADNIRSRFLSKNSFHPIRYSGSEIYAMNDETVLELENMMYKYIFKKESDLYQLRKY
;
A
#
# COMPACT_ATOMS: atom_id res chain seq x y z
N MET A 1 24.44 5.54 33.82
CA MET A 1 24.09 6.89 33.35
C MET A 1 23.99 6.76 31.84
N ILE A 2 22.79 6.83 31.26
CA ILE A 2 22.64 6.77 29.80
C ILE A 2 23.29 8.04 29.24
N ASP A 3 24.14 7.89 28.24
CA ASP A 3 24.82 8.99 27.58
C ASP A 3 23.79 10.02 27.08
N LYS A 4 24.05 11.31 27.34
CA LYS A 4 23.16 12.40 26.90
C LYS A 4 22.97 12.41 25.39
N GLU A 5 23.99 11.98 24.62
CA GLU A 5 23.90 11.86 23.16
C GLU A 5 22.95 10.71 22.75
N LEU A 6 23.03 9.57 23.42
CA LEU A 6 22.10 8.44 23.20
C LEU A 6 20.65 8.81 23.52
N GLN A 7 20.42 9.58 24.58
CA GLN A 7 19.07 10.05 24.93
C GLN A 7 18.51 11.02 23.89
N GLN A 8 19.34 11.93 23.36
CA GLN A 8 18.94 12.86 22.30
C GLN A 8 18.64 12.12 21.00
N PHE A 9 19.47 11.14 20.62
CA PHE A 9 19.23 10.28 19.46
C PHE A 9 17.91 9.50 19.62
N TYR A 10 17.65 8.93 20.80
CA TYR A 10 16.41 8.21 21.09
C TYR A 10 15.18 9.11 20.97
N ASN A 11 15.22 10.33 21.50
CA ASN A 11 14.11 11.28 21.40
C ASN A 11 13.85 11.68 19.93
N ILE A 12 14.89 11.97 19.14
CA ILE A 12 14.75 12.29 17.71
C ILE A 12 14.20 11.08 16.93
N ALA A 13 14.68 9.87 17.23
CA ALA A 13 14.18 8.65 16.59
C ALA A 13 12.70 8.42 16.91
N LYS A 14 12.30 8.67 18.16
CA LYS A 14 10.91 8.60 18.62
C LYS A 14 10.04 9.66 17.94
N GLU A 15 10.46 10.93 17.94
CA GLU A 15 9.73 12.02 17.27
C GLU A 15 9.58 11.77 15.77
N LYS A 16 10.64 11.28 15.10
CA LYS A 16 10.57 10.90 13.68
C LYS A 16 9.60 9.75 13.46
N ALA A 17 9.62 8.72 14.31
CA ALA A 17 8.70 7.60 14.21
C ALA A 17 7.23 8.05 14.42
N GLU A 18 6.99 8.97 15.36
CA GLU A 18 5.68 9.57 15.61
C GLU A 18 5.21 10.41 14.40
N TYR A 19 6.10 11.22 13.82
CA TYR A 19 5.81 11.99 12.61
C TYR A 19 5.43 11.10 11.44
N TRP A 20 6.23 10.06 11.15
CA TRP A 20 5.94 9.15 10.06
C TRP A 20 4.65 8.36 10.25
N LEU A 21 4.38 7.92 11.48
CA LEU A 21 3.14 7.25 11.82
C LEU A 21 1.92 8.17 11.65
N SER A 22 2.05 9.46 11.99
CA SER A 22 1.00 10.46 11.74
C SER A 22 0.69 10.57 10.25
N LEU A 23 1.72 10.72 9.41
CA LEU A 23 1.54 10.80 7.96
C LEU A 23 0.91 9.53 7.38
N LEU A 24 1.34 8.36 7.85
CA LEU A 24 0.74 7.08 7.46
C LEU A 24 -0.76 7.02 7.83
N PHE A 25 -1.12 7.46 9.04
CA PHE A 25 -2.51 7.53 9.47
C PHE A 25 -3.34 8.59 8.73
N GLU A 26 -2.72 9.70 8.33
CA GLU A 26 -3.37 10.73 7.51
C GLU A 26 -3.67 10.22 6.10
N SER A 27 -2.87 9.29 5.57
CA SER A 27 -3.10 8.67 4.25
C SER A 27 -4.20 7.60 4.23
N CYS A 28 -4.69 7.15 5.39
CA CYS A 28 -5.76 6.16 5.48
C CYS A 28 -7.14 6.82 5.29
N GLY A 29 -8.02 6.17 4.52
CA GLY A 29 -9.37 6.65 4.20
C GLY A 29 -10.38 6.49 5.34
N SER A 30 -10.09 5.67 6.34
CA SER A 30 -11.02 5.39 7.45
C SER A 30 -10.33 5.10 8.79
N PRO A 31 -11.03 5.22 9.93
CA PRO A 31 -10.50 4.83 11.24
C PRO A 31 -10.10 3.36 11.34
N ILE A 32 -10.80 2.48 10.60
CA ILE A 32 -10.51 1.05 10.62
C ILE A 32 -9.22 0.72 9.89
N GLU A 33 -8.95 1.39 8.77
CA GLU A 33 -7.65 1.33 8.07
C GLU A 33 -6.51 1.79 8.98
N LYS A 34 -6.69 2.91 9.71
CA LYS A 34 -5.68 3.39 10.68
C LYS A 34 -5.37 2.35 11.74
N LYS A 35 -6.40 1.66 12.24
CA LYS A 35 -6.23 0.57 13.21
C LYS A 35 -5.47 -0.61 12.59
N PHE A 36 -5.88 -1.05 11.41
CA PHE A 36 -5.21 -2.13 10.68
C PHE A 36 -3.71 -1.83 10.49
N ILE A 37 -3.39 -0.69 9.88
CA ILE A 37 -2.00 -0.35 9.57
C ILE A 37 -1.18 -0.07 10.82
N GLY A 38 -1.81 0.46 11.88
CA GLY A 38 -1.18 0.67 13.18
C GLY A 38 -0.76 -0.63 13.86
N HIS A 39 -1.60 -1.68 13.81
CA HIS A 39 -1.23 -3.01 14.30
C HIS A 39 -0.07 -3.60 13.51
N PHE A 40 -0.13 -3.51 12.18
CA PHE A 40 0.92 -4.01 11.30
C PHE A 40 2.25 -3.30 11.59
N TYR A 41 2.26 -1.97 11.58
CA TYR A 41 3.43 -1.15 11.87
C TYR A 41 4.01 -1.43 13.27
N SER A 42 3.17 -1.53 14.30
CA SER A 42 3.59 -1.81 15.67
C SER A 42 4.24 -3.19 15.82
N PHE A 43 3.68 -4.21 15.19
CA PHE A 43 4.22 -5.57 15.24
C PHE A 43 5.67 -5.61 14.73
N PHE A 44 5.94 -5.11 13.54
CA PHE A 44 7.28 -5.16 12.96
C PHE A 44 8.29 -4.31 13.73
N LEU A 45 7.86 -3.20 14.35
CA LEU A 45 8.71 -2.47 15.29
C LEU A 45 9.10 -3.30 16.51
N LYS A 46 8.14 -4.02 17.14
CA LYS A 46 8.40 -4.86 18.33
C LYS A 46 9.35 -6.02 18.00
N GLU A 47 9.18 -6.61 16.82
CA GLU A 47 10.00 -7.71 16.31
C GLU A 47 11.42 -7.26 15.89
N GLY A 48 11.71 -5.96 15.93
CA GLY A 48 13.02 -5.42 15.57
C GLY A 48 13.29 -5.43 14.07
N HIS A 49 12.26 -5.57 13.24
CA HIS A 49 12.41 -5.46 11.79
C HIS A 49 12.65 -4.00 11.40
N PRO A 50 13.61 -3.71 10.51
CA PRO A 50 13.82 -2.36 10.03
C PRO A 50 12.60 -1.90 9.24
N ILE A 51 12.06 -0.73 9.61
CA ILE A 51 11.02 -0.04 8.86
C ILE A 51 11.64 1.14 8.12
N GLN A 52 11.48 1.15 6.80
CA GLN A 52 11.89 2.26 5.95
C GLN A 52 10.63 2.99 5.48
N HIS A 53 10.59 4.31 5.69
CA HIS A 53 9.47 5.12 5.22
C HIS A 53 9.73 5.54 3.79
N ASN A 54 8.75 5.31 2.91
CA ASN A 54 8.87 5.67 1.51
C ASN A 54 7.92 6.81 1.21
N LEU A 55 8.46 7.81 0.55
CA LEU A 55 7.70 8.89 -0.02
C LEU A 55 7.62 8.69 -1.52
N LEU A 56 6.40 8.55 -2.02
CA LEU A 56 6.14 8.44 -3.46
C LEU A 56 5.85 9.83 -3.99
N TYR A 57 6.80 10.38 -4.72
CA TYR A 57 6.64 11.65 -5.42
C TYR A 57 6.21 11.43 -6.88
N PRO A 58 5.37 12.32 -7.45
CA PRO A 58 5.24 12.40 -8.89
C PRO A 58 6.58 12.85 -9.49
N LYS A 59 7.08 12.12 -10.50
CA LYS A 59 8.41 12.34 -11.08
C LYS A 59 8.45 13.48 -12.10
N GLY A 60 7.28 13.95 -12.54
CA GLY A 60 7.18 15.05 -13.50
C GLY A 60 5.74 15.36 -13.90
N MET A 61 5.55 16.55 -14.45
CA MET A 61 4.31 16.96 -15.12
C MET A 61 4.57 17.04 -16.62
N TRP A 62 3.67 16.48 -17.43
CA TRP A 62 3.68 16.72 -18.87
C TRP A 62 2.40 17.41 -19.26
N THR A 63 2.46 18.26 -20.28
CA THR A 63 1.28 18.88 -20.86
C THR A 63 0.87 18.12 -22.10
N ILE A 64 -0.35 17.58 -22.09
CA ILE A 64 -0.95 16.87 -23.21
C ILE A 64 -2.03 17.77 -23.80
N ASN A 65 -1.98 18.00 -25.11
CA ASN A 65 -3.04 18.73 -25.80
C ASN A 65 -4.11 17.74 -26.24
N ASP A 66 -5.34 17.93 -25.77
CA ASP A 66 -6.45 17.11 -26.24
C ASP A 66 -6.81 17.42 -27.71
N LYS A 67 -7.73 16.66 -28.28
CA LYS A 67 -8.18 16.84 -29.68
C LYS A 67 -8.88 18.17 -29.94
N THR A 68 -9.28 18.88 -28.88
CA THR A 68 -9.90 20.21 -28.95
C THR A 68 -8.87 21.33 -28.85
N GLY A 69 -7.60 20.99 -28.60
CA GLY A 69 -6.51 21.95 -28.37
C GLY A 69 -6.41 22.43 -26.92
N LYS A 70 -7.18 21.87 -25.99
CA LYS A 70 -7.08 22.17 -24.56
C LYS A 70 -5.87 21.44 -23.99
N SER A 71 -4.94 22.20 -23.40
CA SER A 71 -3.80 21.66 -22.68
C SER A 71 -4.25 21.10 -21.32
N ILE A 72 -3.97 19.82 -21.09
CA ILE A 72 -4.18 19.11 -19.83
C ILE A 72 -2.79 18.80 -19.28
N ASN A 73 -2.46 19.31 -18.10
CA ASN A 73 -1.28 18.82 -17.40
C ASN A 73 -1.58 17.40 -16.93
N VAL A 74 -0.60 16.53 -16.89
CA VAL A 74 -0.73 15.16 -16.39
C VAL A 74 0.46 14.93 -15.49
N ALA A 75 0.20 14.63 -14.23
CA ALA A 75 1.23 14.23 -13.28
C ALA A 75 1.59 12.76 -13.53
N TYR A 76 2.87 12.46 -13.61
CA TYR A 76 3.40 11.12 -13.80
C TYR A 76 3.83 10.60 -12.45
N TYR A 77 3.29 9.45 -12.05
CA TYR A 77 3.70 8.75 -10.84
C TYR A 77 4.68 7.65 -11.25
N SER A 78 5.98 7.82 -10.96
CA SER A 78 6.91 6.71 -11.03
C SER A 78 7.14 6.19 -9.61
N ILE A 79 6.84 4.92 -9.37
CA ILE A 79 7.29 4.24 -8.17
C ILE A 79 8.77 3.90 -8.40
N GLU A 80 9.68 4.84 -8.15
CA GLU A 80 11.09 4.50 -8.19
C GLU A 80 11.43 3.59 -7.01
N ASN A 81 11.83 2.35 -7.31
CA ASN A 81 12.87 1.73 -6.50
C ASN A 81 14.22 1.92 -7.21
N GLU A 82 15.31 1.70 -6.46
CA GLU A 82 16.73 1.82 -6.86
C GLU A 82 17.12 1.01 -8.12
N HIS A 83 16.17 0.26 -8.70
CA HIS A 83 16.35 -0.65 -9.83
C HIS A 83 15.45 -0.36 -11.03
N GLY A 84 14.75 0.77 -11.08
CA GLY A 84 14.29 1.35 -12.34
C GLY A 84 13.05 0.74 -13.00
N PHE A 85 12.06 0.30 -12.21
CA PHE A 85 10.71 0.09 -12.76
C PHE A 85 9.87 1.36 -12.62
N ALA A 86 9.80 2.15 -13.68
CA ALA A 86 8.78 3.19 -13.82
C ALA A 86 7.55 2.59 -14.51
N LEU A 87 6.35 2.79 -13.93
CA LEU A 87 5.14 2.75 -14.77
C LEU A 87 5.22 3.97 -15.69
N GLU A 88 5.63 3.74 -16.94
CA GLU A 88 5.63 4.76 -17.98
C GLU A 88 4.24 4.87 -18.59
N PHE A 89 3.66 6.06 -18.56
CA PHE A 89 2.40 6.36 -19.23
C PHE A 89 2.70 6.97 -20.60
N ASP A 90 2.14 6.39 -21.65
CA ASP A 90 2.08 7.01 -22.98
C ASP A 90 0.87 7.96 -23.02
N GLY A 91 1.11 9.19 -23.47
CA GLY A 91 0.11 10.24 -23.69
C GLY A 91 -1.11 9.84 -24.56
N HIS A 92 -1.04 8.74 -25.29
CA HIS A 92 -2.06 8.26 -26.21
C HIS A 92 -3.13 7.36 -25.56
N ASP A 93 -2.89 6.80 -24.37
CA ASP A 93 -3.89 6.01 -23.63
C ASP A 93 -4.89 6.87 -22.84
N LEU A 94 -4.71 8.21 -22.83
CA LEU A 94 -5.48 9.19 -22.04
C LEU A 94 -6.83 9.63 -22.61
N LYS A 95 -7.42 8.93 -23.58
CA LYS A 95 -8.79 9.30 -24.02
C LYS A 95 -9.85 9.14 -22.92
N ASN A 96 -9.51 8.52 -21.80
CA ASN A 96 -10.33 8.42 -20.60
C ASN A 96 -9.66 9.03 -19.35
N ALA A 97 -8.57 9.79 -19.49
CA ALA A 97 -7.92 10.45 -18.36
C ALA A 97 -8.66 11.71 -17.94
N GLN A 98 -9.84 11.50 -17.35
CA GLN A 98 -10.32 12.30 -16.23
C GLN A 98 -9.64 11.81 -14.94
N ILE A 99 -8.31 11.69 -14.97
CA ILE A 99 -7.46 11.65 -13.77
C ILE A 99 -6.65 12.95 -13.71
N PHE A 100 -7.28 14.03 -14.16
CA PHE A 100 -7.11 15.30 -13.49
C PHE A 100 -8.34 15.41 -12.62
N ASP A 101 -8.16 15.20 -11.32
CA ASP A 101 -9.18 15.68 -10.43
C ASP A 101 -9.21 17.21 -10.57
N GLU A 102 -10.24 17.74 -11.24
CA GLU A 102 -10.49 19.19 -11.28
C GLU A 102 -10.68 19.76 -9.86
N TYR A 103 -10.90 18.92 -8.84
CA TYR A 103 -11.01 19.34 -7.45
C TYR A 103 -9.69 19.58 -6.72
N ILE A 104 -8.65 18.76 -6.92
CA ILE A 104 -7.59 18.69 -5.91
C ILE A 104 -6.45 19.68 -6.15
N ARG A 105 -6.02 19.97 -7.38
CA ARG A 105 -4.90 20.90 -7.67
C ARG A 105 -3.67 20.76 -6.75
N GLU A 106 -3.48 19.61 -6.10
CA GLU A 106 -2.43 19.38 -5.12
C GLU A 106 -1.70 18.08 -5.47
N GLU A 107 -0.38 18.11 -5.31
CA GLU A 107 0.51 16.97 -5.49
C GLU A 107 0.09 15.84 -4.53
N LEU A 108 -0.51 14.77 -5.05
CA LEU A 108 -0.83 13.60 -4.23
C LEU A 108 0.49 12.90 -3.84
N MET A 109 0.96 13.17 -2.62
CA MET A 109 2.03 12.41 -1.98
C MET A 109 1.45 11.12 -1.41
N TYR A 110 1.89 9.97 -1.92
CA TYR A 110 1.53 8.69 -1.32
C TYR A 110 2.60 8.30 -0.30
N TRP A 111 2.14 8.05 0.91
CA TRP A 111 2.98 7.67 2.04
C TRP A 111 2.86 6.18 2.28
N GLY A 112 3.99 5.48 2.28
CA GLY A 112 4.02 4.06 2.60
C GLY A 112 5.22 3.72 3.44
N PHE A 113 5.36 2.44 3.75
CA PHE A 113 6.56 1.94 4.40
C PHE A 113 6.95 0.58 3.85
N THR A 114 8.23 0.29 4.01
CA THR A 114 8.86 -0.97 3.67
C THR A 114 9.22 -1.71 4.94
N MET A 115 8.99 -3.01 4.92
CA MET A 115 9.50 -3.94 5.92
C MET A 115 10.20 -5.11 5.27
N HIS A 116 11.01 -5.81 6.06
CA HIS A 116 11.70 -7.01 5.64
C HIS A 116 11.36 -8.17 6.55
N SER A 117 10.81 -9.25 6.00
CA SER A 117 10.49 -10.48 6.73
C SER A 117 10.75 -11.69 5.86
N SER A 118 11.30 -12.76 6.46
CA SER A 118 11.51 -14.05 5.79
C SER A 118 12.24 -13.96 4.42
N GLY A 119 13.19 -13.01 4.30
CA GLY A 119 13.92 -12.76 3.04
C GLY A 119 13.12 -12.03 1.95
N ILE A 120 11.94 -11.51 2.28
CA ILE A 120 11.08 -10.71 1.41
C ILE A 120 11.07 -9.26 1.90
N LYS A 121 11.03 -8.34 0.96
CA LYS A 121 10.78 -6.92 1.19
C LYS A 121 9.33 -6.60 0.82
N TYR A 122 8.52 -6.13 1.77
CA TYR A 122 7.13 -5.74 1.53
C TYR A 122 7.00 -4.22 1.55
N HIS A 123 6.44 -3.64 0.51
CA HIS A 123 6.08 -2.21 0.43
C HIS A 123 4.58 -2.08 0.59
N ILE A 124 4.13 -1.29 1.57
CA ILE A 124 2.71 -1.13 1.91
C ILE A 124 2.33 0.32 1.73
N ILE A 125 1.29 0.55 0.94
CA ILE A 125 0.85 1.88 0.52
C ILE A 125 -0.66 1.97 0.76
N PRO A 126 -1.14 2.80 1.71
CA PRO A 126 -2.55 3.08 1.88
C PRO A 126 -3.12 3.82 0.67
N GLN A 127 -4.41 3.61 0.39
CA GLN A 127 -5.12 4.32 -0.68
C GLN A 127 -4.42 4.22 -2.04
N TYR A 128 -3.86 3.05 -2.35
CA TYR A 128 -3.07 2.84 -3.57
C TYR A 128 -3.97 2.87 -4.82
N PRO A 129 -3.70 3.73 -5.83
CA PRO A 129 -4.48 3.77 -7.04
C PRO A 129 -4.09 2.64 -8.00
N VAL A 130 -5.06 1.82 -8.39
CA VAL A 130 -4.96 0.88 -9.51
C VAL A 130 -5.87 1.38 -10.61
N PHE A 131 -5.38 1.42 -11.84
CA PHE A 131 -6.16 1.92 -12.98
C PHE A 131 -5.86 1.14 -14.24
N ASP A 132 -6.82 1.17 -15.16
CA ASP A 132 -6.62 0.78 -16.55
C ASP A 132 -7.16 1.88 -17.49
N ASN A 133 -7.22 1.60 -18.79
CA ASN A 133 -7.68 2.55 -19.79
C ASN A 133 -9.11 3.07 -19.58
N SER A 134 -9.89 2.56 -18.63
CA SER A 134 -11.31 2.88 -18.44
C SER A 134 -11.74 3.21 -17.02
N ILE A 135 -10.98 2.78 -16.01
CA ILE A 135 -11.39 2.90 -14.61
C ILE A 135 -10.18 3.08 -13.70
N ILE A 136 -10.39 3.84 -12.63
CA ILE A 136 -9.51 3.92 -11.46
C ILE A 136 -10.23 3.29 -10.28
N LYS A 137 -9.49 2.56 -9.46
CA LYS A 137 -9.92 2.04 -8.17
C LYS A 137 -8.82 2.31 -7.16
N PHE A 138 -9.21 2.79 -5.98
CA PHE A 138 -8.33 2.89 -4.84
C PHE A 138 -8.45 1.59 -4.03
N LEU A 139 -7.30 1.07 -3.60
CA LEU A 139 -7.18 -0.03 -2.66
C LEU A 139 -7.08 0.55 -1.26
N ASP A 140 -7.61 -0.13 -0.24
CA ASP A 140 -7.37 0.34 1.13
C ASP A 140 -5.88 0.25 1.45
N PHE A 141 -5.24 -0.86 1.06
CA PHE A 141 -3.78 -0.96 0.98
C PHE A 141 -3.32 -1.77 -0.23
N GLY A 142 -2.41 -1.18 -1.01
CA GLY A 142 -1.61 -1.92 -1.98
C GLY A 142 -0.32 -2.45 -1.34
N VAL A 143 -0.07 -3.76 -1.43
CA VAL A 143 1.13 -4.40 -0.90
C VAL A 143 1.93 -5.04 -2.03
N PHE A 144 3.20 -4.68 -2.12
CA PHE A 144 4.13 -5.20 -3.13
C PHE A 144 5.25 -5.98 -2.45
N ALA A 145 5.41 -7.23 -2.83
CA ALA A 145 6.47 -8.10 -2.33
C ALA A 145 7.63 -8.15 -3.33
N TYR A 146 8.85 -8.00 -2.83
CA TYR A 146 10.07 -8.06 -3.61
C TYR A 146 11.04 -9.09 -3.01
N ASP A 147 11.78 -9.78 -3.86
CA ASP A 147 12.91 -10.62 -3.44
C ASP A 147 14.13 -9.75 -3.04
N LEU A 148 15.20 -10.40 -2.55
CA LEU A 148 16.45 -9.72 -2.18
C LEU A 148 17.19 -9.07 -3.36
N LYS A 149 16.81 -9.41 -4.60
CA LYS A 149 17.34 -8.80 -5.83
C LYS A 149 16.42 -7.69 -6.35
N ASN A 150 15.42 -7.29 -5.56
CA ASN A 150 14.43 -6.28 -5.89
C ASN A 150 13.55 -6.61 -7.10
N ASN A 151 13.40 -7.89 -7.45
CA ASN A 151 12.37 -8.33 -8.38
C ASN A 151 11.03 -8.37 -7.66
N GLU A 152 9.98 -7.83 -8.27
CA GLU A 152 8.63 -7.97 -7.75
C GLU A 152 8.17 -9.42 -7.91
N ILE A 153 7.72 -10.02 -6.80
CA ILE A 153 7.33 -11.44 -6.71
C ILE A 153 5.88 -11.62 -6.24
N GLY A 154 5.17 -10.53 -5.93
CA GLY A 154 3.75 -10.58 -5.57
C GLY A 154 3.13 -9.20 -5.38
N ARG A 155 1.81 -9.12 -5.63
CA ARG A 155 0.97 -7.95 -5.34
C ARG A 155 -0.27 -8.40 -4.58
N PHE A 156 -0.61 -7.67 -3.53
CA PHE A 156 -1.77 -7.94 -2.69
C PHE A 156 -2.60 -6.68 -2.51
N ASP A 157 -3.92 -6.86 -2.54
CA ASP A 157 -4.91 -5.84 -2.17
C ASP A 157 -5.43 -6.23 -0.79
N ILE A 158 -5.15 -5.42 0.23
CA ILE A 158 -5.76 -5.62 1.55
C ILE A 158 -6.99 -4.74 1.62
N GLU A 159 -8.17 -5.34 1.73
CA GLU A 159 -9.45 -4.65 1.88
C GLU A 159 -9.89 -4.68 3.35
N CYS A 160 -10.17 -3.50 3.91
CA CYS A 160 -10.66 -3.27 5.27
C CYS A 160 -12.16 -2.98 5.23
N ASP A 161 -12.96 -4.03 5.37
CA ASP A 161 -14.38 -3.97 5.17
C ASP A 161 -15.12 -3.47 6.43
N GLY A 162 -15.57 -2.22 6.38
CA GLY A 162 -16.42 -1.62 7.41
C GLY A 162 -17.81 -2.27 7.40
N HIS A 163 -18.15 -2.98 8.48
CA HIS A 163 -19.43 -3.66 8.72
C HIS A 163 -20.66 -2.98 8.06
N GLU A 164 -21.08 -3.48 6.89
CA GLU A 164 -22.46 -3.57 6.37
C GLU A 164 -22.45 -4.18 4.96
N TRP A 165 -21.97 -5.43 4.83
CA TRP A 165 -22.20 -6.20 3.61
C TRP A 165 -23.64 -6.68 3.54
N HIS A 166 -24.51 -5.82 3.03
CA HIS A 166 -25.75 -6.30 2.45
C HIS A 166 -25.43 -6.98 1.11
N SER A 167 -25.82 -8.23 0.91
CA SER A 167 -25.55 -8.96 -0.34
C SER A 167 -26.62 -8.62 -1.39
N THR A 168 -26.72 -7.36 -1.80
CA THR A 168 -27.59 -7.02 -2.94
C THR A 168 -27.00 -7.57 -4.23
N LYS A 169 -27.84 -7.80 -5.25
CA LYS A 169 -27.38 -8.30 -6.56
C LYS A 169 -26.45 -7.30 -7.23
N GLU A 170 -26.69 -6.02 -6.99
CA GLU A 170 -25.91 -4.89 -7.49
C GLU A 170 -24.50 -4.88 -6.89
N GLN A 171 -24.38 -5.12 -5.58
CA GLN A 171 -23.09 -5.25 -4.89
C GLN A 171 -22.29 -6.45 -5.40
N LEU A 172 -22.91 -7.64 -5.49
CA LEU A 172 -22.25 -8.81 -6.07
C LEU A 172 -21.72 -8.56 -7.49
N LYS A 173 -22.47 -7.80 -8.29
CA LYS A 173 -22.03 -7.42 -9.65
C LYS A 173 -20.83 -6.46 -9.58
N ALA A 174 -20.85 -5.47 -8.70
CA ALA A 174 -19.74 -4.53 -8.51
C ALA A 174 -18.48 -5.25 -8.00
N ASP A 175 -18.61 -6.18 -7.06
CA ASP A 175 -17.49 -6.96 -6.50
C ASP A 175 -16.86 -7.86 -7.56
N ASN A 176 -17.68 -8.50 -8.40
CA ASN A 176 -17.20 -9.30 -9.51
C ASN A 176 -16.44 -8.45 -10.54
N ILE A 177 -16.90 -7.22 -10.81
CA ILE A 177 -16.18 -6.28 -11.67
C ILE A 177 -14.85 -5.88 -11.03
N ARG A 178 -14.85 -5.55 -9.73
CA ARG A 178 -13.64 -5.19 -8.97
C ARG A 178 -12.64 -6.34 -8.96
N SER A 179 -13.07 -7.57 -8.65
CA SER A 179 -12.21 -8.75 -8.62
C SER A 179 -11.56 -9.03 -9.99
N ARG A 180 -12.32 -8.92 -11.09
CA ARG A 180 -11.76 -9.05 -12.45
C ARG A 180 -10.74 -7.97 -12.75
N PHE A 181 -11.04 -6.73 -12.35
CA PHE A 181 -10.14 -5.60 -12.53
C PHE A 181 -8.83 -5.78 -11.75
N LEU A 182 -8.89 -6.22 -10.49
CA LEU A 182 -7.70 -6.49 -9.67
C LEU A 182 -6.89 -7.67 -10.20
N SER A 183 -7.55 -8.74 -10.61
CA SER A 183 -6.90 -9.91 -11.20
C SER A 183 -6.16 -9.57 -12.49
N LYS A 184 -6.74 -8.71 -13.34
CA LYS A 184 -6.06 -8.19 -14.55
C LYS A 184 -4.78 -7.42 -14.22
N ASN A 185 -4.73 -6.80 -13.04
CA ASN A 185 -3.58 -6.05 -12.54
C ASN A 185 -2.67 -6.89 -11.60
N SER A 186 -2.85 -8.21 -11.58
CA SER A 186 -2.08 -9.17 -10.78
C SER A 186 -2.18 -8.99 -9.26
N PHE A 187 -3.20 -8.30 -8.75
CA PHE A 187 -3.44 -8.17 -7.31
C PHE A 187 -4.17 -9.39 -6.77
N HIS A 188 -3.67 -9.95 -5.67
CA HIS A 188 -4.35 -10.97 -4.88
C HIS A 188 -5.12 -10.32 -3.72
N PRO A 189 -6.47 -10.38 -3.69
CA PRO A 189 -7.26 -9.74 -2.65
C PRO A 189 -7.21 -10.54 -1.33
N ILE A 190 -7.06 -9.82 -0.23
CA ILE A 190 -7.11 -10.30 1.15
C ILE A 190 -8.07 -9.38 1.90
N ARG A 191 -9.13 -9.96 2.49
CA ARG A 191 -10.20 -9.18 3.12
C ARG A 191 -10.19 -9.37 4.62
N TYR A 192 -10.39 -8.26 5.33
CA TYR A 192 -10.63 -8.25 6.76
C TYR A 192 -11.94 -7.53 7.04
N SER A 193 -12.83 -8.19 7.77
CA SER A 193 -14.02 -7.56 8.30
C SER A 193 -13.71 -6.61 9.45
N GLY A 194 -14.68 -5.74 9.73
CA GLY A 194 -14.73 -4.89 10.91
C GLY A 194 -14.27 -5.60 12.18
N SER A 195 -14.96 -6.68 12.52
CA SER A 195 -14.71 -7.44 13.76
C SER A 195 -13.33 -8.08 13.79
N GLU A 196 -12.81 -8.59 12.66
CA GLU A 196 -11.45 -9.14 12.57
C GLU A 196 -10.41 -8.05 12.85
N ILE A 197 -10.56 -6.84 12.29
CA ILE A 197 -9.64 -5.73 12.56
C ILE A 197 -9.76 -5.26 14.01
N TYR A 198 -10.96 -5.27 14.59
CA TYR A 198 -11.13 -4.91 15.99
C TYR A 198 -10.45 -5.89 16.95
N ALA A 199 -10.45 -7.18 16.60
CA ALA A 199 -9.84 -8.27 17.36
C ALA A 199 -8.35 -8.52 17.00
N MET A 200 -7.81 -7.78 16.02
CA MET A 200 -6.46 -7.94 15.51
C MET A 200 -5.41 -7.85 16.63
N ASN A 201 -4.46 -8.78 16.58
CA ASN A 201 -3.32 -8.84 17.50
C ASN A 201 -2.05 -9.23 16.72
N ASP A 202 -0.94 -9.44 17.44
CA ASP A 202 0.35 -9.78 16.84
C ASP A 202 0.29 -11.13 16.06
N GLU A 203 -0.55 -12.09 16.47
CA GLU A 203 -0.76 -13.36 15.75
C GLU A 203 -1.48 -13.14 14.42
N THR A 204 -2.49 -12.27 14.37
CA THR A 204 -3.19 -11.92 13.12
C THR A 204 -2.24 -11.30 12.09
N VAL A 205 -1.32 -10.44 12.54
CA VAL A 205 -0.31 -9.83 11.67
C VAL A 205 0.65 -10.89 11.12
N LEU A 206 1.08 -11.82 11.97
CA LEU A 206 1.94 -12.94 11.60
C LEU A 206 1.24 -13.87 10.59
N GLU A 207 -0.05 -14.15 10.77
CA GLU A 207 -0.85 -14.93 9.83
C GLU A 207 -0.98 -14.24 8.47
N LEU A 208 -1.14 -12.92 8.44
CA LEU A 208 -1.16 -12.14 7.19
C LEU A 208 0.16 -12.25 6.42
N GLU A 209 1.29 -12.04 7.10
CA GLU A 209 2.62 -12.19 6.48
C GLU A 209 2.79 -13.60 5.91
N ASN A 210 2.45 -14.62 6.70
CA ASN A 210 2.55 -16.02 6.30
C ASN A 210 1.63 -16.35 5.12
N MET A 211 0.43 -15.78 5.06
CA MET A 211 -0.50 -15.97 3.95
C MET A 211 0.05 -15.37 2.66
N MET A 212 0.60 -14.15 2.71
CA MET A 212 1.29 -13.54 1.57
C MET A 212 2.50 -14.38 1.14
N TYR A 213 3.30 -14.85 2.11
CA TYR A 213 4.47 -15.70 1.86
C TYR A 213 4.07 -17.04 1.21
N LYS A 214 3.06 -17.73 1.76
CA LYS A 214 2.48 -18.98 1.22
C LYS A 214 1.95 -18.79 -0.18
N TYR A 215 1.33 -17.64 -0.48
CA TYR A 215 0.86 -17.36 -1.81
C TYR A 215 2.01 -17.35 -2.83
N ILE A 216 3.13 -16.73 -2.48
CA ILE A 216 4.32 -16.62 -3.34
C ILE A 216 5.09 -17.95 -3.43
N PHE A 217 5.41 -18.57 -2.29
CA PHE A 217 6.37 -19.68 -2.23
C PHE A 217 5.75 -21.06 -1.98
N LYS A 218 4.43 -21.14 -1.76
CA LYS A 218 3.69 -22.38 -1.48
C LYS A 218 4.21 -23.15 -0.26
N LYS A 219 4.81 -22.45 0.71
CA LYS A 219 5.30 -22.97 1.99
C LYS A 219 5.11 -21.92 3.10
N GLU A 220 5.26 -22.33 4.36
CA GLU A 220 5.24 -21.40 5.51
C GLU A 220 6.45 -20.46 5.53
N SER A 221 6.24 -19.26 6.07
CA SER A 221 7.31 -18.29 6.30
C SER A 221 8.16 -18.69 7.51
N ASP A 222 9.45 -18.35 7.47
CA ASP A 222 10.37 -18.65 8.57
C ASP A 222 9.94 -17.91 9.85
N LEU A 223 9.45 -16.67 9.72
CA LEU A 223 8.93 -15.90 10.84
C LEU A 223 7.74 -16.60 11.51
N TYR A 224 6.80 -17.14 10.72
CA TYR A 224 5.65 -17.89 11.22
C TYR A 224 6.08 -19.15 11.98
N GLN A 225 7.02 -19.90 11.41
CA GLN A 225 7.53 -21.13 12.03
C GLN A 225 8.25 -20.85 13.36
N LEU A 226 9.06 -19.79 13.44
CA LEU A 226 9.80 -19.43 14.65
C LEU A 226 8.92 -18.97 15.81
N ARG A 227 7.72 -18.44 15.53
CA ARG A 227 6.82 -17.88 16.54
C ARG A 227 5.76 -18.85 17.02
N LYS A 228 5.44 -19.88 16.24
CA LYS A 228 4.41 -20.88 16.57
C LYS A 228 4.93 -22.05 17.43
N TYR A 229 6.24 -22.21 17.50
CA TYR A 229 6.94 -23.29 18.22
C TYR A 229 7.97 -22.72 19.19
#